data_AF-A0A9N9H5B8-F1
#
_entry.id   AF-A0A9N9H5B8-F1
#
_cell.length_a   1.000
_cell.length_b   1.000
_cell.length_c   1.000
_cell.angle_alpha   90.00
_cell.angle_beta   90.00
_cell.angle_gamma   90.00
#
_symmetry.space_group_name_H-M   'P 1'
#
loop_
_entity.id
_entity.type
_entity.pdbx_description
1 polymer ?
#
loop_
_entity_poly.entity_id
_entity_poly.type
_entity_poly.pdbx_seq_one_letter_code
_entity_poly.pdbx_strand_id
1 'polypeptide(L)'
;ATDQINLNATDQFIYINGTAPKIWTKLEQGVKGIQPSRRRSTSTVIKPNGTIYIFSGRIENDMVINQTTVYPNLLKLDVRSEHYQYYILQTFG
;
A
#
# COMPACT_ATOMS: atom_id res chain seq x y z
N ALA A 1 -10.67 -3.56 32.81
CA ALA A 1 -10.87 -4.07 31.44
C ALA A 1 -10.02 -3.20 30.54
N THR A 2 -9.04 -3.78 29.84
CA THR A 2 -8.28 -3.05 28.82
C THR A 2 -9.18 -2.96 27.61
N ASP A 3 -9.64 -1.76 27.27
CA ASP A 3 -10.34 -1.51 26.01
C ASP A 3 -9.38 -1.90 24.87
N GLN A 4 -9.65 -3.04 24.23
CA GLN A 4 -9.04 -3.33 22.95
C GLN A 4 -9.60 -2.31 21.96
N ILE A 5 -8.82 -1.26 21.70
CA ILE A 5 -9.10 -0.35 20.60
C ILE A 5 -8.97 -1.18 19.32
N ASN A 6 -10.11 -1.57 18.76
CA ASN A 6 -10.18 -2.18 17.42
C ASN A 6 -9.82 -1.10 16.39
N LEU A 7 -8.52 -0.87 16.21
CA LEU A 7 -7.99 0.01 15.19
C LEU A 7 -8.20 -0.65 13.82
N ASN A 8 -9.15 -0.13 13.05
CA ASN A 8 -9.41 -0.62 11.71
C ASN A 8 -8.25 -0.25 10.76
N ALA A 9 -7.22 -1.08 10.72
CA ALA A 9 -6.02 -0.88 9.89
C ALA A 9 -6.16 -1.44 8.46
N THR A 10 -7.39 -1.77 8.02
CA THR A 10 -7.63 -2.37 6.71
C THR A 10 -7.72 -1.36 5.58
N ASP A 11 -7.95 -0.08 5.87
CA ASP A 11 -8.23 0.90 4.83
C ASP A 11 -6.97 1.26 4.03
N GLN A 12 -7.05 1.06 2.70
CA GLN A 12 -6.04 1.48 1.74
C GLN A 12 -6.64 2.41 0.71
N PHE A 13 -6.12 3.64 0.67
CA PHE A 13 -6.54 4.65 -0.29
C PHE A 13 -5.43 4.90 -1.31
N ILE A 14 -5.82 5.03 -2.57
CA ILE A 14 -4.94 5.48 -3.64
C ILE A 14 -5.35 6.91 -4.01
N TYR A 15 -4.37 7.80 -4.00
CA TYR A 15 -4.51 9.18 -4.45
C TYR A 15 -3.66 9.40 -5.68
N ILE A 16 -4.22 10.07 -6.69
CA ILE A 16 -3.50 10.47 -7.90
C ILE A 16 -3.41 11.99 -7.92
N ASN A 17 -2.21 12.52 -8.14
CA ASN A 17 -2.00 13.93 -8.39
C ASN A 17 -1.96 14.19 -9.90
N GLY A 18 -2.97 14.87 -10.43
CA GLY A 18 -2.93 15.39 -11.79
C GLY A 18 -1.84 16.45 -11.92
N THR A 19 -1.15 16.51 -13.07
CA THR A 19 -0.14 17.56 -13.31
C THR A 19 -0.75 18.80 -13.96
N ALA A 20 -1.90 18.68 -14.63
CA ALA A 20 -2.70 19.78 -15.16
C ALA A 20 -4.18 19.36 -15.28
N PRO A 21 -5.06 19.77 -14.36
CA PRO A 21 -4.82 20.61 -13.18
C PRO A 21 -4.13 19.85 -12.03
N LYS A 22 -3.50 20.60 -11.10
CA LYS A 22 -2.88 20.07 -9.87
C LYS A 22 -3.91 19.67 -8.82
N ILE A 23 -4.66 18.61 -9.11
CA ILE A 23 -5.74 18.13 -8.26
C ILE A 23 -5.40 16.73 -7.77
N TRP A 24 -5.55 16.54 -6.46
CA TRP A 24 -5.53 15.21 -5.85
C TRP A 24 -6.91 14.57 -5.97
N THR A 25 -6.97 13.45 -6.65
CA THR A 25 -8.19 12.66 -6.77
C THR A 25 -8.04 11.38 -5.96
N LYS A 26 -8.98 11.15 -5.03
CA LYS A 26 -9.14 9.86 -4.36
C LYS A 26 -9.84 8.91 -5.34
N LEU A 27 -9.29 7.70 -5.50
CA LEU A 27 -9.92 6.68 -6.31
C LEU A 27 -11.00 5.95 -5.51
N GLU A 28 -12.25 6.12 -5.92
CA GLU A 28 -13.42 5.52 -5.25
C GLU A 28 -13.69 4.06 -5.67
N GLN A 29 -13.18 3.62 -6.82
CA GLN A 29 -13.45 2.29 -7.39
C GLN A 29 -12.74 1.13 -6.65
N GLY A 30 -12.11 1.42 -5.52
CA GLY A 30 -11.43 0.44 -4.68
C GLY A 30 -10.20 -0.19 -5.34
N VAL A 31 -9.44 -0.95 -4.56
CA VAL A 31 -8.33 -1.76 -5.05
C VAL A 31 -8.77 -3.22 -5.10
N LYS A 32 -8.64 -3.86 -6.26
CA LYS A 32 -8.94 -5.29 -6.43
C LYS A 32 -7.70 -6.15 -6.11
N GLY A 33 -7.92 -7.39 -5.70
CA GLY A 33 -6.87 -8.34 -5.34
C GLY A 33 -6.56 -8.36 -3.84
N ILE A 34 -5.50 -9.08 -3.46
CA ILE A 34 -5.04 -9.17 -2.07
C ILE A 34 -4.38 -7.85 -1.69
N GLN A 35 -5.06 -7.05 -0.88
CA GLN A 35 -4.48 -5.82 -0.35
C GLN A 35 -3.35 -6.18 0.62
N PRO A 36 -2.13 -5.64 0.42
CA PRO A 36 -1.03 -5.89 1.35
C PRO A 36 -1.36 -5.28 2.71
N SER A 37 -0.67 -5.65 3.80
CA SER A 37 -0.78 -4.86 5.03
C SER A 37 -0.26 -3.44 4.81
N ARG A 38 -0.91 -2.44 5.43
CA ARG A 38 -0.48 -1.03 5.44
C ARG A 38 0.98 -0.96 5.89
N ARG A 39 1.81 -0.14 5.25
CA ARG A 39 3.25 -0.07 5.56
C ARG A 39 3.83 1.31 5.22
N ARG A 40 4.89 1.70 5.90
CA ARG A 40 5.69 2.91 5.65
C ARG A 40 7.15 2.57 5.40
N SER A 41 7.94 3.57 5.00
CA SER A 41 9.39 3.42 4.76
C SER A 41 9.71 2.37 3.69
N THR A 42 8.99 2.40 2.57
CA THR A 42 9.17 1.48 1.44
C THR A 42 10.16 2.03 0.42
N SER A 43 10.77 1.14 -0.38
CA SER A 43 11.46 1.51 -1.61
C SER A 43 10.53 1.33 -2.80
N THR A 44 10.41 2.34 -3.67
CA THR A 44 9.42 2.33 -4.76
C THR A 44 10.05 2.67 -6.10
N VAL A 45 9.67 1.92 -7.13
CA VAL A 45 10.03 2.20 -8.54
C VAL A 45 8.77 2.30 -9.37
N ILE A 46 8.64 3.37 -10.15
CA ILE A 46 7.52 3.60 -11.07
C ILE A 46 8.03 3.42 -12.50
N LYS A 47 7.37 2.54 -13.27
CA LYS A 47 7.65 2.35 -14.69
C LYS A 47 6.72 3.22 -15.55
N PRO A 48 7.18 3.69 -16.73
CA PRO A 48 6.35 4.47 -17.66
C PRO A 48 5.08 3.77 -18.14
N ASN A 49 5.02 2.43 -18.01
CA ASN A 49 3.85 1.64 -18.38
C ASN A 49 2.75 1.63 -17.30
N GLY A 50 2.89 2.39 -16.20
CA GLY A 50 1.92 2.43 -15.10
C GLY A 50 2.06 1.27 -14.11
N THR A 51 3.15 0.50 -14.17
CA THR A 51 3.47 -0.45 -13.11
C THR A 51 4.26 0.24 -12.00
N ILE A 52 3.83 0.07 -10.76
CA ILE A 52 4.54 0.51 -9.56
C ILE A 52 5.03 -0.73 -8.81
N TYR A 53 6.33 -0.80 -8.55
CA TYR A 53 6.92 -1.82 -7.67
C TYR A 53 7.20 -1.20 -6.30
N ILE A 54 6.75 -1.86 -5.24
CA ILE A 54 6.96 -1.43 -3.86
C ILE A 54 7.65 -2.56 -3.13
N PHE A 55 8.88 -2.32 -2.68
CA PHE A 55 9.66 -3.30 -1.93
C PHE A 55 9.69 -2.95 -0.44
N SER A 56 9.57 -4.01 0.36
CA SER A 56 9.68 -3.96 1.81
C SER A 56 8.63 -3.07 2.48
N GLY A 57 8.98 -2.49 3.61
CA GLY A 57 8.18 -1.60 4.43
C GLY A 57 7.97 -2.16 5.83
N ARG A 58 7.63 -1.28 6.75
CA ARG A 58 7.32 -1.64 8.14
C ARG A 58 5.99 -1.08 8.58
N ILE A 59 5.32 -1.80 9.48
CA ILE A 59 4.33 -1.21 10.38
C ILE A 59 5.07 -0.80 11.63
N GLU A 60 4.94 0.47 11.96
CA GLU A 60 5.09 0.96 13.32
C GLU A 60 3.67 1.14 13.84
N ASN A 61 3.27 0.29 14.79
CA ASN A 61 2.06 0.54 15.55
C ASN A 61 2.38 1.75 16.44
N ASP A 62 1.93 2.95 16.05
CA ASP A 62 2.11 4.20 16.82
C ASP A 62 1.39 4.20 18.20
N MET A 63 0.96 3.03 18.68
CA MET A 63 0.10 2.86 19.83
C MET A 63 0.75 1.87 20.81
N VAL A 64 1.56 2.40 21.73
CA VAL A 64 1.95 1.82 23.04
C VAL A 64 2.88 0.58 23.03
N ILE A 65 3.03 -0.12 21.91
CA ILE A 65 3.90 -1.31 21.78
C ILE A 65 5.04 -1.03 20.79
N ASN A 66 6.28 -1.08 21.28
CA ASN A 66 7.51 -0.96 20.48
C ASN A 66 7.75 -2.22 19.61
N GLN A 67 6.76 -2.65 18.85
CA GLN A 67 6.86 -3.78 17.96
C GLN A 67 6.88 -3.29 16.52
N THR A 68 7.99 -3.54 15.83
CA THR A 68 8.15 -3.26 14.42
C THR A 68 7.93 -4.55 13.63
N THR A 69 6.92 -4.57 12.76
CA THR A 69 6.72 -5.67 11.81
C THR A 69 7.25 -5.25 10.46
N VAL A 70 8.24 -5.98 9.93
CA VAL A 70 8.83 -5.74 8.61
C VAL A 70 8.23 -6.73 7.60
N TYR A 71 7.94 -6.26 6.40
CA TYR A 71 7.34 -7.05 5.33
C TYR A 71 8.32 -7.18 4.16
N PRO A 72 9.16 -8.24 4.09
CA PRO A 72 10.24 -8.34 3.10
C PRO A 72 9.78 -8.70 1.68
N ASN A 73 8.48 -8.57 1.37
CA ASN A 73 7.92 -8.96 0.09
C ASN A 73 7.97 -7.82 -0.94
N LEU A 74 8.03 -8.20 -2.22
CA LEU A 74 7.88 -7.29 -3.36
C LEU A 74 6.41 -7.22 -3.77
N LEU A 75 5.88 -6.01 -3.89
CA LEU A 75 4.54 -5.74 -4.38
C LEU A 75 4.62 -5.18 -5.80
N LYS A 76 3.67 -5.58 -6.63
CA LYS A 76 3.39 -4.94 -7.92
C LYS A 76 1.99 -4.35 -7.87
N LEU A 77 1.86 -3.08 -8.23
CA LEU A 77 0.61 -2.39 -8.44
C LEU A 77 0.50 -2.02 -9.92
N ASP A 78 -0.56 -2.48 -10.59
CA ASP A 78 -0.91 -2.04 -11.93
C ASP A 78 -1.94 -0.90 -11.84
N VAL A 79 -1.58 0.28 -12.34
CA VAL A 79 -2.44 1.47 -12.32
C VAL A 79 -3.21 1.70 -13.62
N ARG A 80 -3.03 0.84 -14.64
CA ARG A 80 -3.71 0.96 -15.95
C ARG A 80 -4.76 -0.12 -16.17
N SER A 81 -4.79 -1.17 -15.37
CA SER A 81 -5.89 -2.14 -15.40
C SER A 81 -7.21 -1.46 -15.04
N GLU A 82 -8.32 -1.92 -15.63
CA GLU A 82 -9.67 -1.33 -15.41
C GLU A 82 -10.14 -1.35 -13.95
N HIS A 83 -9.35 -1.93 -13.04
CA HIS A 83 -9.38 -1.74 -11.61
C HIS A 83 -7.94 -1.91 -11.13
N TYR A 84 -7.42 -1.06 -10.22
CA TYR A 84 -6.06 -1.19 -9.69
C TYR A 84 -5.86 -2.57 -9.06
N GLN A 85 -4.79 -3.29 -9.44
CA GLN A 85 -4.53 -4.64 -8.93
C GLN A 85 -3.19 -4.73 -8.20
N TYR A 86 -3.23 -5.21 -6.96
CA TYR A 86 -2.04 -5.63 -6.23
C TYR A 86 -1.71 -7.09 -6.52
N TYR A 87 -0.41 -7.34 -6.68
CA TYR A 87 0.18 -8.67 -6.70
C TYR A 87 1.28 -8.72 -5.65
N ILE A 88 1.21 -9.71 -4.76
CA ILE A 88 2.33 -10.05 -3.89
C ILE A 88 3.23 -10.99 -4.69
N LEU A 89 4.41 -10.52 -5.04
CA LEU A 89 5.42 -11.33 -5.71
C LEU A 89 6.24 -12.02 -4.60
N GLN A 90 6.19 -13.35 -4.56
CA GLN A 90 7.09 -14.11 -3.68
C GLN A 90 8.54 -13.84 -4.10
N THR A 91 9.36 -13.42 -3.14
CA THR A 91 10.81 -13.51 -3.27
C THR A 91 11.21 -14.90 -2.84
N PHE A 92 11.61 -15.74 -3.79
CA PHE A 92 12.33 -16.98 -3.47
C PHE A 92 13.69 -16.57 -2.87
N GLY A 93 14.00 -17.12 -1.70
CA GLY A 93 15.35 -17.16 -1.15
C GLY A 93 16.09 -18.38 -1.68
#